data_AF-A0A0H1B4A7-F1
#
_entry.id   AF-A0A0H1B4A7-F1
#
_cell.length_a   1.000
_cell.length_b   1.000
_cell.length_c   1.000
_cell.angle_alpha   90.00
_cell.angle_beta   90.00
_cell.angle_gamma   90.00
#
_symmetry.space_group_name_H-M   'P 1'
#
loop_
_entity.id
_entity.type
_entity.pdbx_description
1 polymer ?
#
loop_
_entity_poly.entity_id
_entity_poly.type
_entity_poly.pdbx_seq_one_letter_code
_entity_poly.pdbx_strand_id
1 'polypeptide(L)'
;MASEIVSHIGGKGNYLCHKCEVGGTGADKQMDQRYHALFTISSISIITELAKQAELMIYGMDTAVKQQQTMTGIKGILSAAVMSEIADEIQTLSPNSMEAKTMIQCLIEEKKAHLFNGTLTLTGFDSCTDTLTEILHTVLLGIVKYHIFKFNSKLLIFQSHLQAMNTQGLSIPNLQAKYIIKYAVANVIDLFATLELKQILDKVKIHLLTHLPDDVAQFGSSIEYSTEQFESYNSVFRLSSVFSN
;
A
#
# COMPACT_ATOMS: atom_id res chain seq x y z
N MET A 1 -8.80 1.87 7.02
CA MET A 1 -8.14 2.40 5.81
C MET A 1 -7.32 1.28 5.17
N ALA A 2 -7.13 1.23 3.84
CA ALA A 2 -6.45 0.08 3.21
C ALA A 2 -5.01 -0.11 3.74
N SER A 3 -4.33 1.00 4.04
CA SER A 3 -3.02 1.04 4.71
C SER A 3 -2.97 0.29 6.06
N GLU A 4 -4.05 0.28 6.84
CA GLU A 4 -4.12 -0.44 8.12
C GLU A 4 -4.29 -1.95 7.94
N ILE A 5 -5.01 -2.34 6.89
CA ILE A 5 -5.26 -3.76 6.55
C ILE A 5 -3.94 -4.43 6.12
N VAL A 6 -3.15 -3.71 5.34
CA VAL A 6 -1.85 -4.17 4.81
C VAL A 6 -0.66 -3.82 5.69
N SER A 7 -0.90 -3.17 6.84
CA SER A 7 0.16 -2.70 7.75
C SER A 7 1.23 -1.84 7.07
N HIS A 8 0.84 -0.87 6.24
CA HIS A 8 1.75 0.08 5.59
C HIS A 8 1.73 1.45 6.29
N ILE A 9 2.91 2.05 6.48
CA ILE A 9 3.09 3.32 7.20
C ILE A 9 2.62 4.55 6.40
N GLY A 10 2.25 4.39 5.13
CA GLY A 10 1.92 5.48 4.21
C GLY A 10 3.15 6.30 3.80
N GLY A 11 2.95 7.57 3.46
CA GLY A 11 4.00 8.46 2.96
C GLY A 11 5.11 8.84 3.95
N LYS A 12 5.12 8.28 5.16
CA LYS A 12 6.17 8.48 6.17
C LYS A 12 7.29 7.44 6.11
N GLY A 13 7.13 6.39 5.30
CA GLY A 13 8.13 5.33 5.12
C GLY A 13 9.04 5.57 3.92
N ASN A 14 10.09 4.76 3.83
CA ASN A 14 11.00 4.76 2.69
C ASN A 14 10.37 4.17 1.42
N TYR A 15 9.36 3.31 1.57
CA TYR A 15 8.67 2.65 0.45
C TYR A 15 7.35 3.33 0.12
N LEU A 16 7.10 3.54 -1.18
CA LEU A 16 6.00 4.35 -1.68
C LEU A 16 4.64 3.67 -1.55
N CYS A 17 4.57 2.33 -1.59
CA CYS A 17 3.34 1.57 -1.43
C CYS A 17 3.59 0.18 -0.80
N HIS A 18 2.53 -0.60 -0.62
CA HIS A 18 2.58 -1.96 -0.08
C HIS A 18 2.68 -3.06 -1.15
N LYS A 19 2.45 -2.73 -2.44
CA LYS A 19 2.46 -3.71 -3.54
C LYS A 19 3.85 -4.03 -4.08
N CYS A 20 4.82 -3.16 -3.83
CA CYS A 20 6.18 -3.33 -4.34
C CYS A 20 7.19 -2.58 -3.47
N GLU A 21 8.47 -2.95 -3.60
CA GLU A 21 9.60 -2.38 -2.86
C GLU A 21 10.16 -1.10 -3.51
N VAL A 22 9.31 -0.38 -4.25
CA VAL A 22 9.69 0.89 -4.85
C VAL A 22 9.82 1.97 -3.79
N GLY A 23 11.01 2.55 -3.69
CA GLY A 23 11.38 3.53 -2.69
C GLY A 23 12.82 3.35 -2.25
N GLY A 24 13.07 3.53 -0.97
CA GLY A 24 14.39 3.49 -0.35
C GLY A 24 14.75 4.80 0.32
N THR A 25 15.93 4.83 0.93
CA THR A 25 16.49 6.03 1.52
C THR A 25 16.74 7.11 0.46
N GLY A 26 16.94 8.35 0.88
CA GLY A 26 17.28 9.43 -0.04
C GLY A 26 18.54 9.16 -0.88
N ALA A 27 19.50 8.41 -0.33
CA ALA A 27 20.70 7.98 -1.04
C ALA A 27 20.38 6.89 -2.08
N ASP A 28 19.54 5.91 -1.73
CA ASP A 28 19.13 4.84 -2.64
C ASP A 28 18.42 5.41 -3.88
N LYS A 29 17.57 6.42 -3.69
CA LYS A 29 16.82 7.06 -4.79
C LYS A 29 17.72 7.76 -5.83
N GLN A 30 18.99 8.01 -5.52
CA GLN A 30 19.95 8.63 -6.44
C GLN A 30 20.74 7.60 -7.26
N MET A 31 20.56 6.30 -7.00
CA MET A 31 21.29 5.23 -7.68
C MET A 31 20.57 4.77 -8.95
N ASP A 32 21.31 4.56 -10.03
CA ASP A 32 20.78 4.07 -11.32
C ASP A 32 20.11 2.69 -11.22
N GLN A 33 20.71 1.78 -10.46
CA GLN A 33 20.13 0.46 -10.16
C GLN A 33 18.73 0.56 -9.52
N ARG A 34 18.48 1.62 -8.74
CA ARG A 34 17.18 1.82 -8.09
C ARG A 34 16.11 2.35 -9.05
N TYR A 35 16.48 3.06 -10.12
CA TYR A 35 15.55 3.38 -11.19
C TYR A 35 15.03 2.11 -11.88
N HIS A 36 15.90 1.13 -12.13
CA HIS A 36 15.48 -0.16 -12.70
C HIS A 36 14.65 -0.99 -11.71
N ALA A 37 14.97 -0.93 -10.42
CA ALA A 37 14.18 -1.58 -9.37
C ALA A 37 12.76 -0.98 -9.21
N LEU A 38 12.47 0.19 -9.80
CA LEU A 38 11.10 0.76 -9.85
C LEU A 38 10.10 -0.18 -10.54
N PHE A 39 10.59 -1.11 -11.36
CA PHE A 39 9.79 -1.97 -12.21
C PHE A 39 9.83 -3.45 -11.80
N THR A 40 10.48 -3.77 -10.69
CA THR A 40 10.60 -5.15 -10.18
C THR A 40 9.77 -5.33 -8.91
N ILE A 41 8.97 -6.39 -8.87
CA ILE A 41 8.17 -6.76 -7.70
C ILE A 41 9.01 -7.70 -6.83
N SER A 42 9.15 -7.36 -5.56
CA SER A 42 9.74 -8.21 -4.53
C SER A 42 8.85 -8.18 -3.28
N SER A 43 8.86 -9.29 -2.54
CA SER A 43 7.94 -9.54 -1.44
C SER A 43 8.71 -9.65 -0.11
N ILE A 44 8.57 -8.65 0.75
CA ILE A 44 8.93 -8.77 2.18
C ILE A 44 7.76 -9.45 2.91
N SER A 45 8.06 -10.44 3.74
CA SER A 45 7.05 -11.07 4.60
C SER A 45 6.65 -10.12 5.74
N ILE A 46 5.51 -9.45 5.60
CA ILE A 46 4.97 -8.46 6.56
C ILE A 46 4.93 -9.03 7.99
N ILE A 47 4.46 -10.27 8.12
CA ILE A 47 4.34 -10.95 9.41
C ILE A 47 5.69 -11.05 10.13
N THR A 48 6.73 -11.45 9.40
CA THR A 48 8.06 -11.60 10.01
C THR A 48 8.61 -10.26 10.50
N GLU A 49 8.26 -9.18 9.81
CA GLU A 49 8.68 -7.85 10.20
C GLU A 49 7.89 -7.30 11.39
N LEU A 50 6.58 -7.56 11.44
CA LEU A 50 5.74 -7.22 12.59
C LEU A 50 6.13 -7.99 13.85
N ALA A 51 6.54 -9.26 13.72
CA ALA A 51 7.07 -10.05 14.83
C ALA A 51 8.32 -9.40 15.45
N LYS A 52 9.26 -8.93 14.62
CA LYS A 52 10.44 -8.20 15.11
C LYS A 52 10.07 -6.89 15.80
N GLN A 53 9.11 -6.14 15.24
CA GLN A 53 8.65 -4.90 15.86
C GLN A 53 7.95 -5.16 17.21
N ALA A 54 7.19 -6.25 17.33
CA ALA A 54 6.57 -6.67 18.58
C ALA A 54 7.62 -7.03 19.64
N GLU A 55 8.65 -7.79 19.27
CA GLU A 55 9.78 -8.11 20.17
C GLU A 55 10.45 -6.82 20.70
N LEU A 56 10.74 -5.86 19.82
CA LEU A 56 11.33 -4.58 20.25
C LEU A 56 10.41 -3.77 21.17
N MET A 57 9.09 -3.80 20.95
CA MET A 57 8.15 -3.12 21.85
C MET A 57 8.01 -3.80 23.20
N ILE A 58 8.08 -5.13 23.26
CA ILE A 58 8.12 -5.88 24.53
C ILE A 58 9.33 -5.45 25.37
N TYR A 59 10.47 -5.13 24.73
CA TYR A 59 11.64 -4.56 25.39
C TYR A 59 11.57 -3.04 25.63
N GLY A 60 10.47 -2.36 25.29
CA GLY A 60 10.32 -0.91 25.47
C GLY A 60 11.18 -0.06 24.52
N MET A 61 11.59 -0.60 23.37
CA MET A 61 12.47 0.08 22.41
C MET A 61 11.69 0.89 21.36
N ASP A 62 10.82 1.81 21.79
CA ASP A 62 9.92 2.59 20.92
C ASP A 62 10.63 3.34 19.79
N THR A 63 11.84 3.85 20.05
CA THR A 63 12.63 4.59 19.06
C THR A 63 13.14 3.68 17.95
N ALA A 64 13.60 2.48 18.30
CA ALA A 64 14.05 1.46 17.35
C ALA A 64 12.88 0.99 16.47
N VAL A 65 11.70 0.81 17.06
CA VAL A 65 10.47 0.44 16.34
C VAL A 65 10.11 1.50 15.30
N LYS A 66 10.10 2.78 15.67
CA LYS A 66 9.82 3.88 14.72
C LYS A 66 10.82 3.93 13.56
N GLN A 67 12.10 3.71 13.85
CA GLN A 67 13.14 3.64 12.81
C GLN A 67 12.92 2.45 11.87
N GLN A 68 12.61 1.28 12.42
CA GLN A 68 12.36 0.07 11.65
C GLN A 68 11.10 0.19 10.79
N GLN A 69 10.02 0.77 11.32
CA GLN A 69 8.80 1.07 10.56
C GLN A 69 9.06 2.02 9.38
N THR A 70 9.91 3.03 9.58
CA THR A 70 10.30 3.96 8.51
C THR A 70 11.15 3.25 7.46
N MET A 71 12.11 2.44 7.91
CA MET A 71 13.05 1.73 7.05
C MET A 71 12.37 0.68 6.18
N THR A 72 11.42 -0.08 6.75
CA THR A 72 10.71 -1.17 6.06
C THR A 72 9.40 -0.75 5.42
N GLY A 73 8.86 0.42 5.80
CA GLY A 73 7.53 0.86 5.36
C GLY A 73 6.38 0.10 6.02
N ILE A 74 6.66 -0.85 6.92
CA ILE A 74 5.67 -1.71 7.56
C ILE A 74 5.34 -1.15 8.94
N LYS A 75 4.07 -0.82 9.16
CA LYS A 75 3.51 -0.38 10.45
C LYS A 75 2.15 -1.04 10.66
N GLY A 76 2.13 -2.06 11.51
CA GLY A 76 0.90 -2.73 11.92
C GLY A 76 0.33 -2.16 13.21
N ILE A 77 -0.96 -2.40 13.43
CA ILE A 77 -1.58 -2.25 14.75
C ILE A 77 -1.21 -3.49 15.56
N LEU A 78 -0.52 -3.29 16.67
CA LEU A 78 -0.09 -4.35 17.57
C LEU A 78 -0.89 -4.26 18.87
N SER A 79 -1.43 -5.38 19.32
CA SER A 79 -2.26 -5.43 20.52
C SER A 79 -1.42 -5.16 21.77
N ALA A 80 -1.59 -3.98 22.37
CA ALA A 80 -0.89 -3.59 23.60
C ALA A 80 -1.18 -4.55 24.76
N ALA A 81 -2.40 -5.09 24.83
CA ALA A 81 -2.78 -6.07 25.86
C ALA A 81 -1.96 -7.37 25.73
N VAL A 82 -1.85 -7.92 24.52
CA VAL A 82 -1.08 -9.15 24.26
C VAL A 82 0.42 -8.91 24.48
N MET A 83 0.93 -7.75 24.07
CA MET A 83 2.34 -7.39 24.32
C MET A 83 2.66 -7.28 25.81
N SER A 84 1.75 -6.71 26.61
CA SER A 84 1.90 -6.64 28.07
C SER A 84 1.87 -8.03 28.70
N GLU A 85 0.96 -8.89 28.26
CA GLU A 85 0.87 -10.27 28.74
C GLU A 85 2.17 -11.05 28.47
N ILE A 86 2.74 -10.92 27.26
CA ILE A 86 4.04 -11.51 26.92
C ILE A 86 5.15 -10.90 27.78
N ALA A 87 5.15 -9.58 28.01
CA ALA A 87 6.14 -8.90 28.83
C ALA A 87 6.11 -9.38 30.30
N ASP A 88 4.91 -9.62 30.85
CA ASP A 88 4.74 -10.15 32.21
C ASP A 88 5.26 -11.60 32.32
N GLU A 89 5.00 -12.44 31.31
CA GLU A 89 5.50 -13.82 31.26
C GLU A 89 7.03 -13.91 31.22
N ILE A 90 7.71 -12.96 30.57
CA ILE A 90 9.18 -12.95 30.46
C ILE A 90 9.88 -12.18 31.57
N GLN A 91 9.14 -11.51 32.47
CA GLN A 91 9.72 -10.62 33.49
C GLN A 91 10.72 -11.34 34.42
N THR A 92 10.56 -12.65 34.59
CA THR A 92 11.45 -13.49 35.41
C THR A 92 12.74 -13.89 34.71
N LEU A 93 12.83 -13.69 33.39
CA LEU A 93 13.99 -14.06 32.58
C LEU A 93 14.94 -12.87 32.46
N SER A 94 16.23 -13.16 32.31
CA SER A 94 17.22 -12.11 32.05
C SER A 94 16.93 -11.44 30.70
N PRO A 95 16.77 -10.11 30.65
CA PRO A 95 16.65 -9.40 29.39
C PRO A 95 17.91 -9.66 28.56
N ASN A 96 17.75 -10.20 27.36
CA ASN A 96 18.81 -10.66 26.43
C ASN A 96 19.36 -12.09 26.61
N SER A 97 18.80 -12.95 27.46
CA SER A 97 19.14 -14.37 27.36
C SER A 97 18.63 -14.97 26.04
N MET A 98 19.32 -15.99 25.53
CA MET A 98 18.85 -16.73 24.36
C MET A 98 17.48 -17.36 24.65
N GLU A 99 17.26 -17.82 25.88
CA GLU A 99 16.00 -18.39 26.36
C GLU A 99 14.86 -17.38 26.28
N ALA A 100 15.08 -16.12 26.69
CA ALA A 100 14.08 -15.06 26.58
C ALA A 100 13.70 -14.80 25.12
N LYS A 101 14.68 -14.71 24.21
CA LYS A 101 14.42 -14.51 22.78
C LYS A 101 13.63 -15.66 22.17
N THR A 102 14.01 -16.90 22.47
CA THR A 102 13.30 -18.09 21.97
C THR A 102 11.88 -18.16 22.51
N MET A 103 11.68 -17.84 23.80
CA MET A 103 10.35 -17.82 24.41
C MET A 103 9.46 -16.74 23.79
N ILE A 104 9.98 -15.53 23.59
CA ILE A 104 9.25 -14.43 22.93
C ILE A 104 8.82 -14.86 21.52
N GLN A 105 9.71 -15.47 20.75
CA GLN A 105 9.38 -15.95 19.40
C GLN A 105 8.28 -17.01 19.41
N CYS A 106 8.31 -17.95 20.36
CA CYS A 106 7.26 -18.95 20.52
C CYS A 106 5.92 -18.31 20.88
N LEU A 107 5.91 -17.40 21.86
CA LEU A 107 4.69 -16.71 22.31
C LEU A 107 4.10 -15.80 21.22
N ILE A 108 4.95 -15.13 20.43
CA ILE A 108 4.51 -14.33 19.29
C ILE A 108 3.84 -15.21 18.23
N GLU A 109 4.39 -16.38 17.91
CA GLU A 109 3.76 -17.28 16.94
C GLU A 109 2.47 -17.91 17.49
N GLU A 110 2.42 -18.26 18.78
CA GLU A 110 1.23 -18.78 19.43
C GLU A 110 0.08 -17.74 19.46
N LYS A 111 0.39 -16.50 19.86
CA LYS A 111 -0.59 -15.42 20.03
C LYS A 111 -0.74 -14.54 18.79
N LYS A 112 -0.19 -14.95 17.64
CA LYS A 112 -0.12 -14.21 16.37
C LYS A 112 -1.45 -13.62 15.91
N ALA A 113 -2.52 -14.40 15.98
CA ALA A 113 -3.86 -14.00 15.55
C ALA A 113 -4.49 -12.89 16.43
N HIS A 114 -4.02 -12.76 17.67
CA HIS A 114 -4.44 -11.72 18.62
C HIS A 114 -3.46 -10.54 18.66
N LEU A 115 -2.23 -10.76 18.20
CA LEU A 115 -1.17 -9.75 18.18
C LEU A 115 -1.25 -8.85 16.94
N PHE A 116 -1.54 -9.44 15.77
CA PHE A 116 -1.58 -8.75 14.48
C PHE A 116 -3.00 -8.54 13.96
N ASN A 117 -3.14 -7.77 12.88
CA ASN A 117 -4.40 -7.72 12.14
C ASN A 117 -4.72 -9.11 11.57
N GLY A 118 -5.90 -9.64 11.89
CA GLY A 118 -6.34 -10.96 11.47
C GLY A 118 -6.31 -11.17 9.96
N THR A 119 -6.45 -10.09 9.17
CA THR A 119 -6.36 -10.14 7.70
C THR A 119 -5.02 -10.65 7.18
N LEU A 120 -3.94 -10.45 7.94
CA LEU A 120 -2.61 -10.94 7.56
C LEU A 120 -2.47 -12.46 7.73
N THR A 121 -3.32 -13.07 8.55
CA THR A 121 -3.30 -14.51 8.85
C THR A 121 -4.38 -15.30 8.09
N LEU A 122 -5.22 -14.63 7.30
CA LEU A 122 -6.29 -15.26 6.54
C LEU A 122 -5.71 -16.13 5.42
N THR A 123 -6.04 -17.41 5.43
CA THR A 123 -5.69 -18.33 4.34
C THR A 123 -6.44 -17.96 3.06
N GLY A 124 -5.72 -17.76 1.97
CA GLY A 124 -6.30 -17.41 0.66
C GLY A 124 -6.61 -15.94 0.47
N PHE A 125 -6.12 -15.06 1.35
CA PHE A 125 -6.18 -13.61 1.21
C PHE A 125 -4.77 -13.03 1.40
N ASP A 126 -4.21 -12.46 0.32
CA ASP A 126 -2.98 -11.67 0.41
C ASP A 126 -3.36 -10.20 0.48
N SER A 127 -3.21 -9.62 1.67
CA SER A 127 -3.57 -8.22 1.90
C SER A 127 -2.86 -7.25 0.93
N CYS A 128 -1.65 -7.56 0.46
CA CYS A 128 -0.93 -6.68 -0.46
C CYS A 128 -1.50 -6.68 -1.87
N THR A 129 -1.92 -7.85 -2.37
CA THR A 129 -2.46 -7.96 -3.73
C THR A 129 -3.97 -7.80 -3.77
N ASP A 130 -4.67 -8.25 -2.73
CA ASP A 130 -6.13 -8.37 -2.67
C ASP A 130 -6.78 -7.13 -2.04
N THR A 131 -6.00 -6.12 -1.71
CA THR A 131 -6.51 -4.77 -1.42
C THR A 131 -6.14 -3.80 -2.54
N LEU A 132 -7.09 -2.93 -2.86
CA LEU A 132 -6.84 -1.81 -3.76
C LEU A 132 -5.77 -0.91 -3.14
N THR A 133 -4.74 -0.56 -3.91
CA THR A 133 -3.90 0.56 -3.50
C THR A 133 -4.75 1.82 -3.61
N GLU A 134 -4.58 2.80 -2.71
CA GLU A 134 -5.40 4.02 -2.67
C GLU A 134 -5.10 4.99 -3.85
N ILE A 135 -5.03 4.44 -5.07
CA ILE A 135 -4.78 5.09 -6.34
C ILE A 135 -5.83 6.19 -6.55
N LEU A 136 -7.10 5.92 -6.24
CA LEU A 136 -8.22 6.82 -6.58
C LEU A 136 -8.27 8.09 -5.72
N HIS A 137 -8.20 7.99 -4.39
CA HIS A 137 -8.15 9.15 -3.51
C HIS A 137 -7.01 10.09 -3.89
N THR A 138 -5.87 9.53 -4.29
CA THR A 138 -4.63 10.27 -4.36
C THR A 138 -4.37 10.81 -5.78
N VAL A 139 -4.79 10.08 -6.82
CA VAL A 139 -4.69 10.47 -8.23
C VAL A 139 -5.88 11.36 -8.63
N LEU A 140 -7.14 10.99 -8.34
CA LEU A 140 -8.33 11.75 -8.77
C LEU A 140 -8.46 13.12 -8.08
N LEU A 141 -8.15 13.24 -6.78
CA LEU A 141 -8.16 14.53 -6.07
C LEU A 141 -6.88 15.37 -6.29
N GLY A 142 -5.83 14.77 -6.86
CA GLY A 142 -4.52 15.40 -7.04
C GLY A 142 -4.22 15.83 -8.48
N ILE A 143 -3.04 15.41 -8.96
CA ILE A 143 -2.40 15.76 -10.24
C ILE A 143 -3.35 15.67 -11.45
N VAL A 144 -4.37 14.82 -11.38
CA VAL A 144 -5.33 14.56 -12.46
C VAL A 144 -6.56 15.47 -12.40
N LYS A 145 -6.87 16.10 -11.25
CA LYS A 145 -8.13 16.85 -10.99
C LYS A 145 -8.44 17.93 -12.03
N TYR A 146 -7.44 18.46 -12.73
CA TYR A 146 -7.66 19.54 -13.70
C TYR A 146 -7.34 19.24 -15.17
N HIS A 147 -6.49 18.25 -15.50
CA HIS A 147 -6.09 18.02 -16.90
C HIS A 147 -6.30 16.60 -17.43
N ILE A 148 -6.23 15.56 -16.58
CA ILE A 148 -6.36 14.16 -17.01
C ILE A 148 -7.69 13.54 -16.55
N PHE A 149 -8.44 14.15 -15.62
CA PHE A 149 -9.70 13.59 -15.06
C PHE A 149 -10.78 13.31 -16.12
N LYS A 150 -10.84 14.15 -17.17
CA LYS A 150 -11.71 13.92 -18.34
C LYS A 150 -11.26 12.73 -19.22
N PHE A 151 -9.99 12.35 -19.14
CA PHE A 151 -9.38 11.27 -19.91
C PHE A 151 -9.43 9.94 -19.12
N ASN A 152 -9.10 9.95 -17.82
CA ASN A 152 -8.97 8.74 -16.99
C ASN A 152 -10.29 8.08 -16.57
N SER A 153 -11.33 8.87 -16.25
CA SER A 153 -12.65 8.29 -15.95
C SER A 153 -13.21 7.53 -17.17
N LYS A 154 -13.01 8.09 -18.36
CA LYS A 154 -13.35 7.41 -19.62
C LYS A 154 -12.44 6.23 -19.91
N LEU A 155 -11.16 6.26 -19.53
CA LEU A 155 -10.21 5.18 -19.79
C LEU A 155 -10.53 3.88 -19.02
N LEU A 156 -11.01 4.02 -17.78
CA LEU A 156 -11.46 2.92 -16.93
C LEU A 156 -12.74 2.25 -17.46
N ILE A 157 -13.72 3.08 -17.83
CA ILE A 157 -14.95 2.62 -18.50
C ILE A 157 -14.62 2.01 -19.87
N PHE A 158 -13.69 2.63 -20.61
CA PHE A 158 -13.23 2.16 -21.91
C PHE A 158 -12.58 0.78 -21.82
N GLN A 159 -11.70 0.52 -20.85
CA GLN A 159 -11.15 -0.82 -20.66
C GLN A 159 -12.25 -1.83 -20.34
N SER A 160 -13.15 -1.51 -19.41
CA SER A 160 -14.22 -2.43 -19.00
C SER A 160 -15.12 -2.79 -20.20
N HIS A 161 -15.51 -1.80 -21.01
CA HIS A 161 -16.27 -2.02 -22.24
C HIS A 161 -15.47 -2.79 -23.30
N LEU A 162 -14.18 -2.47 -23.46
CA LEU A 162 -13.32 -3.10 -24.46
C LEU A 162 -13.03 -4.56 -24.11
N GLN A 163 -12.95 -4.89 -22.81
CA GLN A 163 -12.79 -6.24 -22.31
C GLN A 163 -14.09 -7.06 -22.35
N ALA A 164 -15.25 -6.39 -22.24
CA ALA A 164 -16.57 -6.99 -22.42
C ALA A 164 -17.01 -7.09 -23.90
N MET A 165 -16.23 -6.52 -24.83
CA MET A 165 -16.59 -6.50 -26.25
C MET A 165 -16.54 -7.91 -26.84
N ASN A 166 -17.67 -8.40 -27.36
CA ASN A 166 -17.70 -9.67 -28.07
C ASN A 166 -16.98 -9.51 -29.42
N THR A 167 -15.84 -10.18 -29.58
CA THR A 167 -15.05 -10.18 -30.81
C THR A 167 -15.46 -11.30 -31.78
N GLN A 168 -16.45 -12.13 -31.43
CA GLN A 168 -16.94 -13.17 -32.33
C GLN A 168 -17.49 -12.56 -33.62
N GLY A 169 -16.96 -13.01 -34.76
CA GLY A 169 -17.35 -12.52 -36.09
C GLY A 169 -16.57 -11.31 -36.60
N LEU A 170 -15.66 -10.74 -35.79
CA LEU A 170 -14.74 -9.70 -36.23
C LEU A 170 -13.39 -10.32 -36.60
N SER A 171 -12.87 -10.02 -37.80
CA SER A 171 -11.52 -10.40 -38.24
C SER A 171 -10.43 -9.53 -37.60
N ILE A 172 -10.56 -9.23 -36.30
CA ILE A 172 -9.61 -8.41 -35.54
C ILE A 172 -8.89 -9.29 -34.52
N PRO A 173 -7.61 -9.02 -34.22
CA PRO A 173 -6.90 -9.70 -33.15
C PRO A 173 -7.57 -9.43 -31.80
N ASN A 174 -7.36 -10.34 -30.83
CA ASN A 174 -7.94 -10.21 -29.50
C ASN A 174 -7.53 -8.88 -28.85
N LEU A 175 -8.52 -8.11 -28.41
CA LEU A 175 -8.33 -6.78 -27.83
C LEU A 175 -7.77 -6.91 -26.41
N GLN A 176 -6.47 -6.69 -26.25
CA GLN A 176 -5.80 -6.78 -24.95
C GLN A 176 -6.02 -5.49 -24.14
N ALA A 177 -7.18 -5.36 -23.50
CA ALA A 177 -7.54 -4.17 -22.73
C ALA A 177 -6.51 -3.81 -21.65
N LYS A 178 -5.96 -4.82 -20.96
CA LYS A 178 -4.84 -4.66 -20.01
C LYS A 178 -3.60 -4.04 -20.65
N TYR A 179 -3.25 -4.46 -21.88
CA TYR A 179 -2.10 -3.92 -22.62
C TYR A 179 -2.33 -2.46 -23.02
N ILE A 180 -3.55 -2.11 -23.45
CA ILE A 180 -3.90 -0.74 -23.82
C ILE A 180 -3.80 0.20 -22.61
N ILE A 181 -4.32 -0.21 -21.45
CA ILE A 181 -4.17 0.56 -20.20
C ILE A 181 -2.70 0.69 -19.81
N LYS A 182 -1.94 -0.42 -19.84
CA LYS A 182 -0.50 -0.42 -19.53
C LYS A 182 0.25 0.58 -20.40
N TYR A 183 -0.05 0.64 -21.70
CA TYR A 183 0.57 1.59 -22.62
C TYR A 183 0.15 3.04 -22.35
N ALA A 184 -1.13 3.29 -22.05
CA ALA A 184 -1.62 4.61 -21.67
C ALA A 184 -0.94 5.13 -20.38
N VAL A 185 -0.79 4.27 -19.38
CA VAL A 185 -0.05 4.56 -18.13
C VAL A 185 1.41 4.87 -18.44
N ALA A 186 2.07 4.04 -19.25
CA ALA A 186 3.47 4.26 -19.62
C ALA A 186 3.67 5.63 -20.29
N ASN A 187 2.81 6.01 -21.24
CA ASN A 187 2.89 7.33 -21.88
C ASN A 187 2.74 8.49 -20.90
N VAL A 188 1.88 8.34 -19.87
CA VAL A 188 1.75 9.36 -18.82
C VAL A 188 3.03 9.44 -17.99
N ILE A 189 3.62 8.31 -17.62
CA ILE A 189 4.88 8.26 -16.87
C ILE A 189 6.03 8.86 -17.70
N ASP A 190 6.12 8.55 -18.99
CA ASP A 190 7.11 9.12 -19.91
C ASP A 190 6.95 10.65 -20.02
N LEU A 191 5.71 11.15 -20.07
CA LEU A 191 5.45 12.58 -20.02
C LEU A 191 5.95 13.21 -18.71
N PHE A 192 5.75 12.56 -17.56
CA PHE A 192 6.34 13.04 -16.29
C PHE A 192 7.86 12.98 -16.29
N ALA A 193 8.46 11.96 -16.91
CA ALA A 193 9.91 11.82 -17.00
C ALA A 193 10.53 12.95 -17.83
N THR A 194 9.85 13.37 -18.91
CA THR A 194 10.29 14.49 -19.76
C THR A 194 10.12 15.86 -19.11
N LEU A 195 9.08 16.05 -18.28
CA LEU A 195 8.81 17.33 -17.63
C LEU A 195 9.62 17.49 -16.34
N GLU A 196 9.51 16.54 -15.41
CA GLU A 196 10.20 16.56 -14.12
C GLU A 196 10.42 15.14 -13.56
N LEU A 197 11.53 14.51 -13.95
CA LEU A 197 11.92 13.15 -13.52
C LEU A 197 11.84 12.93 -12.00
N LYS A 198 12.17 13.97 -11.21
CA LYS A 198 12.17 13.90 -9.74
C LYS A 198 10.79 13.57 -9.16
N GLN A 199 9.70 13.98 -9.81
CA GLN A 199 8.37 13.71 -9.30
C GLN A 199 8.04 12.21 -9.28
N ILE A 200 8.60 11.42 -10.21
CA ILE A 200 8.38 9.96 -10.28
C ILE A 200 8.93 9.27 -9.02
N LEU A 201 10.05 9.76 -8.48
CA LEU A 201 10.73 9.20 -7.31
C LEU A 201 10.17 9.70 -5.97
N ASP A 202 9.60 10.90 -5.97
CA ASP A 202 9.17 11.58 -4.75
C ASP A 202 7.66 11.55 -4.53
N LYS A 203 6.85 11.36 -5.58
CA LYS A 203 5.40 11.37 -5.49
C LYS A 203 4.86 9.95 -5.59
N VAL A 204 4.45 9.43 -4.44
CA VAL A 204 3.68 8.17 -4.30
C VAL A 204 2.57 8.09 -5.36
N LYS A 205 1.83 9.18 -5.59
CA LYS A 205 0.74 9.27 -6.58
C LYS A 205 1.12 8.82 -7.99
N ILE A 206 2.31 9.20 -8.46
CA ILE A 206 2.76 8.86 -9.81
C ILE A 206 3.18 7.40 -9.86
N HIS A 207 3.90 6.94 -8.83
CA HIS A 207 4.23 5.54 -8.66
C HIS A 207 2.98 4.64 -8.64
N LEU A 208 1.92 5.05 -7.94
CA LEU A 208 0.67 4.30 -7.88
C LEU A 208 0.00 4.04 -9.24
N LEU A 209 0.29 4.83 -10.27
CA LEU A 209 -0.22 4.59 -11.63
C LEU A 209 0.35 3.29 -12.24
N THR A 210 1.54 2.85 -11.84
CA THR A 210 2.15 1.61 -12.37
C THR A 210 1.35 0.37 -12.02
N HIS A 211 0.58 0.42 -10.92
CA HIS A 211 -0.26 -0.68 -10.44
C HIS A 211 -1.68 -0.66 -11.04
N LEU A 212 -2.08 0.44 -11.68
CA LEU A 212 -3.43 0.60 -12.24
C LEU A 212 -3.84 -0.52 -13.22
N PRO A 213 -2.99 -0.99 -14.15
CA PRO A 213 -3.38 -2.06 -15.07
C PRO A 213 -3.73 -3.38 -14.37
N ASP A 214 -3.02 -3.69 -13.28
CA ASP A 214 -3.26 -4.89 -12.48
C ASP A 214 -4.49 -4.72 -11.59
N ASP A 215 -4.64 -3.55 -10.97
CA ASP A 215 -5.79 -3.22 -10.11
C ASP A 215 -7.11 -3.24 -10.89
N VAL A 216 -7.15 -2.70 -12.11
CA VAL A 216 -8.38 -2.75 -12.92
C VAL A 216 -8.69 -4.17 -13.40
N ALA A 217 -7.66 -4.97 -13.69
CA ALA A 217 -7.86 -6.36 -14.08
C ALA A 217 -8.41 -7.21 -12.93
N GLN A 218 -8.03 -6.92 -11.69
CA GLN A 218 -8.42 -7.67 -10.50
C GLN A 218 -9.74 -7.19 -9.89
N PHE A 219 -9.96 -5.88 -9.80
CA PHE A 219 -11.08 -5.28 -9.06
C PHE A 219 -12.13 -4.62 -9.96
N GLY A 220 -11.91 -4.56 -11.27
CA GLY A 220 -12.79 -3.90 -12.22
C GLY A 220 -12.64 -2.37 -12.20
N SER A 221 -13.67 -1.66 -12.68
CA SER A 221 -13.63 -0.20 -12.82
C SER A 221 -13.41 0.50 -11.49
N SER A 222 -12.25 1.12 -11.36
CA SER A 222 -11.84 1.87 -10.18
C SER A 222 -12.77 3.05 -9.83
N ILE A 223 -13.62 3.52 -10.75
CA ILE A 223 -14.56 4.64 -10.51
C ILE A 223 -15.51 4.37 -9.36
N GLU A 224 -15.97 3.13 -9.18
CA GLU A 224 -16.93 2.76 -8.14
C GLU A 224 -16.34 2.85 -6.73
N TYR A 225 -15.02 2.81 -6.63
CA TYR A 225 -14.26 2.93 -5.38
C TYR A 225 -13.76 4.37 -5.14
N SER A 226 -14.17 5.33 -5.98
CA SER A 226 -13.83 6.75 -5.78
C SER A 226 -14.62 7.32 -4.61
N THR A 227 -13.90 7.70 -3.57
CA THR A 227 -14.44 8.30 -2.35
C THR A 227 -14.69 9.79 -2.45
N GLU A 228 -14.51 10.40 -3.63
CA GLU A 228 -14.90 11.79 -3.88
C GLU A 228 -16.40 11.99 -3.61
N GLN A 229 -17.23 10.96 -3.84
CA GLN A 229 -18.63 10.96 -3.42
C GLN A 229 -18.79 11.05 -1.90
N PHE A 230 -17.88 10.44 -1.14
CA PHE A 230 -17.90 10.49 0.33
C PHE A 230 -17.33 11.80 0.89
N GLU A 231 -16.35 12.44 0.23
CA GLU A 231 -15.85 13.76 0.62
C GLU A 231 -16.90 14.88 0.43
N SER A 232 -17.88 14.69 -0.46
CA SER A 232 -19.01 15.61 -0.61
C SER A 232 -19.78 15.78 0.72
N TYR A 233 -19.90 14.71 1.52
CA TYR A 233 -20.54 14.75 2.85
C TYR A 233 -19.71 15.52 3.88
N ASN A 234 -18.38 15.67 3.71
CA ASN A 234 -17.58 16.50 4.60
C ASN A 234 -18.03 17.96 4.55
N SER A 235 -18.54 18.43 3.41
CA SER A 235 -19.09 19.78 3.29
C SER A 235 -20.41 19.93 4.06
N VAL A 236 -21.27 18.90 4.02
CA VAL A 236 -22.52 18.81 4.78
C VAL A 236 -22.23 18.78 6.29
N PHE A 237 -21.32 17.91 6.75
CA PHE A 237 -20.93 17.84 8.15
C PHE A 237 -20.31 19.14 8.66
N ARG A 238 -19.43 19.79 7.87
CA ARG A 238 -18.87 21.10 8.23
C ARG A 238 -19.96 22.17 8.37
N LEU A 239 -20.94 22.19 7.47
CA LEU A 239 -22.10 23.09 7.54
C LEU A 239 -22.97 22.82 8.78
N SER A 240 -23.20 21.54 9.11
CA SER A 240 -23.98 21.14 10.29
C SER A 240 -23.23 21.37 11.62
N SER A 241 -21.90 21.42 11.59
CA SER A 241 -21.04 21.62 12.77
C SER A 241 -20.70 23.10 13.04
N VAL A 242 -21.16 24.05 12.21
CA VAL A 242 -20.95 25.50 12.45
C VAL A 242 -21.65 25.98 13.73
N PHE A 243 -22.66 25.25 14.21
CA PHE A 243 -23.41 25.56 15.43
C PHE A 243 -23.06 24.70 16.65
N SER A 244 -22.11 23.77 16.52
CA SER A 244 -21.60 23.01 17.65
C SER A 244 -20.39 23.73 18.25
N ASN A 245 -20.57 24.36 19.41
CA ASN A 245 -19.47 24.84 20.26
C ASN A 245 -18.81 23.68 20.99
#